data_AF-A0A2M6XX82-F1
#
_entry.id   AF-A0A2M6XX82-F1
#
_cell.length_a   1.000
_cell.length_b   1.000
_cell.length_c   1.000
_cell.angle_alpha   90.00
_cell.angle_beta   90.00
_cell.angle_gamma   90.00
#
_symmetry.space_group_name_H-M   'P 1'
#
loop_
_entity.id
_entity.type
_entity.pdbx_description
1 polymer ?
#
loop_
_entity_poly.entity_id
_entity_poly.type
_entity_poly.pdbx_seq_one_letter_code
_entity_poly.pdbx_strand_id
1 'polypeptide(L)'
;DVSAVIGLNQLKQLSAITARRHALAKHYFATFGADFERESGVQLPVKDFQNTNWHMFQIVLSPDAVRAEFMEKMKARNIGCGVHYPPIHLFQLYRARGFREGMFPVAESVGRRIVSLPLFPKMGEADVERVVGAVREVLG
;
A
#
# COMPACT_ATOMS: atom_id res chain seq x y z
N ASP A 1 -8.86 -31.59 9.72
CA ASP A 1 -7.83 -30.60 9.39
C ASP A 1 -8.31 -29.23 9.87
N VAL A 2 -7.56 -28.57 10.76
CA VAL A 2 -7.95 -27.27 11.35
C VAL A 2 -7.87 -26.13 10.33
N SER A 3 -6.83 -26.11 9.49
CA SER A 3 -6.63 -25.09 8.47
C SER A 3 -7.75 -25.09 7.43
N ALA A 4 -8.20 -26.29 7.03
CA ALA A 4 -9.31 -26.45 6.10
C ALA A 4 -10.62 -25.84 6.66
N VAL A 5 -10.92 -26.05 7.95
CA VAL A 5 -12.14 -25.50 8.58
C VAL A 5 -12.11 -23.96 8.62
N ILE A 6 -10.96 -23.37 8.92
CA ILE A 6 -10.79 -21.90 8.88
C ILE A 6 -11.01 -21.39 7.45
N GLY A 7 -10.38 -22.01 6.46
CA GLY A 7 -10.49 -21.64 5.05
C GLY A 7 -11.93 -21.72 4.53
N LEU A 8 -12.65 -22.80 4.83
CA LEU A 8 -14.05 -22.98 4.42
C LEU A 8 -14.96 -21.87 4.99
N ASN A 9 -14.71 -21.43 6.23
CA ASN A 9 -15.48 -20.34 6.83
C ASN A 9 -15.09 -18.96 6.29
N GLN A 10 -13.84 -18.77 5.83
CA GLN A 10 -13.42 -17.56 5.12
C GLN A 10 -13.98 -17.49 3.70
N LEU A 11 -14.02 -18.61 2.97
CA LEU A 11 -14.55 -18.67 1.61
C LEU A 11 -16.02 -18.22 1.54
N LYS A 12 -16.83 -18.60 2.54
CA LYS A 12 -18.23 -18.14 2.67
C LYS A 12 -18.35 -16.61 2.77
N GLN A 13 -17.32 -15.91 3.24
CA GLN A 13 -17.30 -14.46 3.44
C GLN A 13 -16.58 -13.70 2.33
N LEU A 14 -16.03 -14.39 1.32
CA LEU A 14 -15.14 -13.81 0.31
C LEU A 14 -15.78 -12.62 -0.42
N SER A 15 -17.04 -12.76 -0.85
CA SER A 15 -17.77 -11.71 -1.56
C SER A 15 -17.96 -10.46 -0.67
N ALA A 16 -18.34 -10.65 0.59
CA ALA A 16 -18.53 -9.55 1.54
C ALA A 16 -17.19 -8.84 1.87
N ILE A 17 -16.12 -9.61 2.08
CA ILE A 17 -14.77 -9.09 2.31
C ILE A 17 -14.29 -8.26 1.12
N THR A 18 -14.49 -8.76 -0.10
CA THR A 18 -14.08 -8.07 -1.33
C THR A 18 -14.89 -6.80 -1.53
N ALA A 19 -16.21 -6.85 -1.36
CA ALA A 19 -17.07 -5.68 -1.43
C ALA A 19 -16.66 -4.60 -0.40
N ARG A 20 -16.30 -5.02 0.82
CA ARG A 20 -15.84 -4.08 1.85
C ARG A 20 -14.51 -3.42 1.49
N ARG A 21 -13.55 -4.17 0.96
CA ARG A 21 -12.27 -3.61 0.47
C ARG A 21 -12.46 -2.65 -0.69
N HIS A 22 -13.37 -2.97 -1.63
CA HIS A 22 -13.75 -2.08 -2.72
C HIS A 22 -14.31 -0.75 -2.20
N ALA A 23 -15.24 -0.80 -1.23
CA ALA A 23 -15.81 0.40 -0.64
C ALA A 23 -14.74 1.28 0.04
N LEU A 24 -13.85 0.66 0.83
CA LEU A 24 -12.74 1.38 1.47
C LEU A 24 -11.75 1.97 0.46
N ALA A 25 -11.39 1.24 -0.59
CA ALA A 25 -10.51 1.74 -1.64
C ALA A 25 -11.15 2.91 -2.42
N LYS A 26 -12.45 2.84 -2.72
CA LYS A 26 -13.21 3.98 -3.29
C LYS A 26 -13.15 5.19 -2.37
N HIS A 27 -13.33 4.98 -1.06
CA HIS A 27 -13.23 6.05 -0.07
C HIS A 27 -11.83 6.66 -0.06
N TYR A 28 -10.76 5.85 -0.05
CA TYR A 28 -9.39 6.34 -0.17
C TYR A 28 -9.20 7.28 -1.36
N PHE A 29 -9.62 6.88 -2.57
CA PHE A 29 -9.51 7.75 -3.74
C PHE A 29 -10.35 9.03 -3.61
N ALA A 30 -11.55 8.95 -3.04
CA ALA A 30 -12.39 10.12 -2.83
C ALA A 30 -11.75 11.10 -1.83
N THR A 31 -11.23 10.58 -0.70
CA THR A 31 -10.59 11.39 0.36
C THR A 31 -9.24 11.97 -0.09
N PHE A 32 -8.44 11.22 -0.87
CA PHE A 32 -7.25 11.80 -1.50
C PHE A 32 -7.65 12.87 -2.52
N GLY A 33 -8.69 12.66 -3.32
CA GLY A 33 -9.12 13.63 -4.33
C GLY A 33 -8.25 13.61 -5.60
N ALA A 34 -8.75 14.22 -6.67
CA ALA A 34 -8.17 14.11 -8.01
C ALA A 34 -6.82 14.82 -8.17
N ASP A 35 -6.53 15.81 -7.33
CA ASP A 35 -5.35 16.66 -7.47
C ASP A 35 -4.16 16.20 -6.62
N PHE A 36 -4.38 15.25 -5.70
CA PHE A 36 -3.36 14.82 -4.73
C PHE A 36 -2.06 14.35 -5.36
N GLU A 37 -2.11 13.55 -6.42
CA GLU A 37 -0.89 13.05 -7.08
C GLU A 37 -0.09 14.20 -7.72
N ARG A 38 -0.78 15.20 -8.29
CA ARG A 38 -0.14 16.36 -8.90
C ARG A 38 0.49 17.27 -7.85
N GLU A 39 -0.17 17.46 -6.72
CA GLU A 39 0.28 18.36 -5.64
C GLU A 39 1.42 17.75 -4.82
N SER A 40 1.38 16.45 -4.57
CA SER A 40 2.33 15.77 -3.67
C SER A 40 3.46 15.03 -4.38
N GLY A 41 3.32 14.75 -5.69
CA GLY A 41 4.23 13.86 -6.42
C GLY A 41 4.16 12.39 -6.00
N VAL A 42 3.26 12.03 -5.07
CA VAL A 42 2.98 10.64 -4.68
C VAL A 42 2.04 10.00 -5.69
N GLN A 43 2.30 8.75 -6.03
CA GLN A 43 1.46 7.97 -6.93
C GLN A 43 0.51 7.07 -6.12
N LEU A 44 -0.78 7.13 -6.45
CA LEU A 44 -1.82 6.24 -5.96
C LEU A 44 -1.85 4.94 -6.77
N PRO A 45 -2.42 3.84 -6.24
CA PRO A 45 -2.55 2.61 -7.00
C PRO A 45 -3.51 2.81 -8.19
N VAL A 46 -3.38 1.98 -9.22
CA VAL A 46 -4.30 2.00 -10.37
C VAL A 46 -5.74 1.81 -9.89
N LYS A 47 -6.63 2.71 -10.30
CA LYS A 47 -8.05 2.70 -9.94
C LYS A 47 -8.83 1.67 -10.76
N ASP A 48 -8.65 0.40 -10.44
CA ASP A 48 -9.40 -0.73 -11.01
C ASP A 48 -10.39 -1.28 -9.96
N PHE A 49 -11.68 -1.40 -10.30
CA PHE A 49 -12.69 -2.02 -9.42
C PHE A 49 -13.36 -3.23 -10.07
N GLN A 50 -12.80 -3.72 -11.16
CA GLN A 50 -13.30 -4.89 -11.90
C GLN A 50 -12.42 -6.11 -11.62
N ASN A 51 -11.09 -5.94 -11.65
CA ASN A 51 -10.17 -7.08 -11.65
C ASN A 51 -9.39 -7.29 -10.33
N THR A 52 -9.38 -6.30 -9.44
CA THR A 52 -8.65 -6.38 -8.16
C THR A 52 -9.57 -6.70 -6.99
N ASN A 53 -9.06 -7.48 -6.03
CA ASN A 53 -9.73 -7.74 -4.75
C ASN A 53 -9.34 -6.72 -3.66
N TRP A 54 -8.53 -5.72 -4.02
CA TRP A 54 -8.02 -4.68 -3.12
C TRP A 54 -7.37 -5.25 -1.85
N HIS A 55 -6.49 -6.24 -2.00
CA HIS A 55 -5.76 -6.80 -0.86
C HIS A 55 -4.95 -5.74 -0.09
N MET A 56 -4.36 -4.78 -0.80
CA MET A 56 -3.55 -3.71 -0.24
C MET A 56 -3.84 -2.39 -0.95
N PHE A 57 -3.65 -1.26 -0.25
CA PHE A 57 -3.61 0.06 -0.84
C PHE A 57 -2.15 0.56 -0.82
N GLN A 58 -1.49 0.54 -1.98
CA GLN A 58 -0.06 0.84 -2.10
C GLN A 58 0.13 2.19 -2.78
N ILE A 59 0.87 3.08 -2.13
CA ILE A 59 1.31 4.35 -2.71
C ILE A 59 2.79 4.27 -3.05
N VAL A 60 3.23 5.05 -4.03
CA VAL A 60 4.66 5.26 -4.33
C VAL A 60 5.00 6.70 -4.01
N LEU A 61 5.80 6.91 -2.97
CA LEU A 61 6.21 8.25 -2.55
C LEU A 61 6.99 8.98 -3.65
N SER A 62 7.04 10.32 -3.60
CA SER A 62 7.81 11.12 -4.54
C SER A 62 9.32 10.78 -4.51
N PRO A 63 10.09 11.07 -5.57
CA PRO A 63 11.52 10.70 -5.64
C PRO A 63 12.40 11.28 -4.53
N ASP A 64 12.03 12.44 -4.01
CA ASP A 64 12.70 13.20 -2.95
C ASP A 64 12.32 12.74 -1.53
N ALA A 65 11.25 11.96 -1.38
CA ALA A 65 10.82 11.47 -0.08
C ALA A 65 11.69 10.32 0.44
N VAL A 66 12.13 10.43 1.70
CA VAL A 66 12.79 9.34 2.43
C VAL A 66 11.74 8.42 3.04
N ARG A 67 11.50 7.26 2.42
CA ARG A 67 10.46 6.30 2.84
C ARG A 67 10.53 5.94 4.33
N ALA A 68 11.72 5.72 4.87
CA ALA A 68 11.89 5.36 6.28
C ALA A 68 11.37 6.46 7.22
N GLU A 69 11.70 7.72 6.94
CA GLU A 69 11.22 8.87 7.71
C GLU A 69 9.71 9.04 7.60
N PHE A 70 9.16 8.87 6.38
CA PHE A 70 7.71 8.86 6.17
C PHE A 70 7.03 7.81 7.06
N MET A 71 7.54 6.57 7.05
CA MET A 71 6.97 5.48 7.83
C MET A 71 7.09 5.71 9.35
N GLU A 72 8.20 6.27 9.83
CA GLU A 72 8.35 6.62 11.25
C GLU A 72 7.38 7.75 11.66
N LYS A 73 7.20 8.77 10.82
CA LYS A 73 6.22 9.85 11.07
C LYS A 73 4.77 9.35 11.06
N MET A 74 4.44 8.37 10.21
CA MET A 74 3.14 7.69 10.20
C MET A 74 2.95 6.84 11.47
N LYS A 75 3.99 6.10 11.88
CA LYS A 75 3.98 5.30 13.10
C LYS A 75 3.82 6.15 14.36
N ALA A 76 4.45 7.32 14.42
CA ALA A 76 4.26 8.28 15.52
C ALA A 76 2.81 8.77 15.65
N ARG A 77 2.02 8.69 14.57
CA ARG A 77 0.57 8.95 14.55
C ARG A 77 -0.29 7.69 14.79
N ASN A 78 0.34 6.61 15.23
CA ASN A 78 -0.25 5.29 15.45
C ASN A 78 -0.88 4.70 14.16
N ILE A 79 -0.24 4.93 13.01
CA ILE A 79 -0.64 4.33 11.73
C ILE A 79 0.48 3.40 11.26
N GLY A 80 0.18 2.09 11.25
CA GLY A 80 1.11 1.07 10.77
C GLY A 80 1.16 1.03 9.24
N CYS A 81 2.36 1.16 8.68
CA CYS A 81 2.61 1.04 7.25
C CYS A 81 3.49 -0.18 6.95
N GLY A 82 3.35 -0.76 5.75
CA GLY A 82 4.18 -1.87 5.26
C GLY A 82 5.02 -1.49 4.04
N VAL A 83 5.89 -2.42 3.60
CA VAL A 83 6.64 -2.31 2.35
C VAL A 83 6.46 -3.59 1.54
N HIS A 84 5.85 -3.50 0.36
CA HIS A 84 5.54 -4.66 -0.49
C HIS A 84 5.87 -4.34 -1.96
N TYR A 85 7.10 -4.55 -2.43
CA TYR A 85 8.24 -5.15 -1.74
C TYR A 85 9.56 -4.48 -2.16
N PRO A 86 10.64 -4.60 -1.35
CA PRO A 86 11.97 -4.28 -1.83
C PRO A 86 12.35 -5.13 -3.06
N PRO A 87 13.20 -4.62 -3.97
CA PRO A 87 13.57 -5.33 -5.19
C PRO A 87 14.43 -6.57 -4.87
N ILE A 88 13.89 -7.76 -5.17
CA ILE A 88 14.47 -9.04 -4.74
C ILE A 88 15.89 -9.27 -5.26
N HIS A 89 16.20 -8.78 -6.46
CA HIS A 89 17.50 -8.96 -7.10
C HIS A 89 18.64 -8.25 -6.37
N LEU A 90 18.31 -7.31 -5.46
CA LEU A 90 19.29 -6.62 -4.62
C LEU A 90 19.53 -7.32 -3.27
N PHE A 91 18.80 -8.38 -2.93
CA PHE A 91 19.10 -9.18 -1.75
C PHE A 91 20.38 -9.98 -1.92
N GLN A 92 21.08 -10.25 -0.80
CA GLN A 92 22.41 -10.89 -0.78
C GLN A 92 22.46 -12.17 -1.63
N LEU A 93 21.47 -13.05 -1.50
CA LEU A 93 21.39 -14.30 -2.26
C LEU A 93 21.36 -14.06 -3.78
N TYR A 94 20.61 -13.05 -4.24
CA TYR A 94 20.47 -12.76 -5.67
C TYR A 94 21.68 -11.98 -6.21
N ARG A 95 22.27 -11.10 -5.41
CA ARG A 95 23.55 -10.47 -5.78
C ARG A 95 24.66 -11.49 -6.00
N ALA A 96 24.74 -12.53 -5.16
CA ALA A 96 25.66 -13.65 -5.34
C ALA A 96 25.42 -14.45 -6.65
N ARG A 97 24.25 -14.32 -7.28
CA ARG A 97 23.94 -14.90 -8.59
C ARG A 97 24.21 -13.95 -9.77
N GLY A 98 24.86 -12.81 -9.53
CA GLY A 98 25.27 -11.84 -10.55
C GLY A 98 24.30 -10.69 -10.78
N PHE A 99 23.20 -10.60 -10.03
CA PHE A 99 22.29 -9.45 -10.09
C PHE A 99 22.90 -8.21 -9.44
N ARG A 100 22.62 -7.03 -10.00
CA ARG A 100 23.13 -5.75 -9.50
C ARG A 100 22.14 -4.63 -9.77
N GLU A 101 22.38 -3.50 -9.11
CA GLU A 101 21.62 -2.27 -9.29
C GLU A 101 21.71 -1.79 -10.75
N GLY A 102 20.64 -1.17 -11.22
CA GLY A 102 20.49 -0.71 -12.61
C GLY A 102 20.00 -1.78 -13.59
N MET A 103 19.90 -3.06 -13.18
CA MET A 103 19.35 -4.11 -14.05
C MET A 103 17.83 -4.00 -14.21
N PHE A 104 17.13 -3.53 -13.17
CA PHE A 104 15.67 -3.41 -13.18
C PHE A 104 15.24 -2.04 -12.61
N PRO A 105 15.55 -0.94 -13.32
CA PRO A 105 15.47 0.42 -12.78
C PRO A 105 14.07 0.81 -12.26
N VAL A 106 13.01 0.32 -12.91
CA VAL A 106 11.63 0.57 -12.49
C VAL A 106 11.31 -0.14 -11.17
N ALA A 107 11.65 -1.43 -11.06
CA ALA A 107 11.43 -2.21 -9.84
C ALA A 107 12.24 -1.65 -8.66
N GLU A 108 13.46 -1.18 -8.92
CA GLU A 108 14.30 -0.52 -7.92
C GLU A 108 13.71 0.82 -7.47
N SER A 109 13.24 1.65 -8.41
CA SER A 109 12.61 2.94 -8.12
C SER A 109 11.33 2.77 -7.28
N VAL A 110 10.45 1.84 -7.67
CA VAL A 110 9.22 1.54 -6.91
C VAL A 110 9.57 0.93 -5.57
N GLY A 111 10.44 -0.09 -5.54
CA GLY A 111 10.81 -0.82 -4.34
C GLY A 111 11.55 0.03 -3.29
N ARG A 112 12.10 1.20 -3.66
CA ARG A 112 12.64 2.20 -2.72
C ARG A 112 11.58 3.12 -2.11
N ARG A 113 10.46 3.35 -2.80
CA ARG A 113 9.47 4.39 -2.47
C ARG A 113 8.08 3.85 -2.11
N ILE A 114 7.82 2.57 -2.37
CA ILE A 114 6.51 1.97 -2.13
C ILE A 114 6.20 1.85 -0.64
N VAL A 115 4.98 2.24 -0.27
CA VAL A 115 4.42 2.12 1.08
C VAL A 115 3.03 1.51 0.97
N SER A 116 2.76 0.48 1.77
CA SER A 116 1.41 -0.08 1.94
C SER A 116 0.70 0.62 3.10
N LEU A 117 -0.37 1.34 2.79
CA LEU A 117 -1.27 1.92 3.78
C LEU A 117 -2.22 0.86 4.34
N PRO A 118 -2.80 1.07 5.54
CA PRO A 118 -3.80 0.18 6.11
C PRO A 118 -4.98 -0.05 5.16
N LEU A 119 -5.26 -1.32 4.86
CA LEU A 119 -6.49 -1.73 4.18
C LEU A 119 -6.92 -3.11 4.66
N PHE A 120 -7.93 -3.17 5.52
CA PHE A 120 -8.50 -4.42 6.01
C PHE A 120 -10.01 -4.29 6.25
N PRO A 121 -10.80 -5.38 6.16
CA PRO A 121 -12.27 -5.29 6.11
C PRO A 121 -12.94 -4.66 7.33
N LYS A 122 -12.27 -4.68 8.49
CA LYS A 122 -12.80 -4.10 9.74
C LYS A 122 -12.58 -2.58 9.86
N MET A 123 -11.86 -1.95 8.95
CA MET A 123 -11.72 -0.49 8.95
C MET A 123 -13.07 0.19 8.70
N GLY A 124 -13.27 1.35 9.32
CA GLY A 124 -14.29 2.34 8.99
C GLY A 124 -13.82 3.36 7.95
N GLU A 125 -14.74 4.20 7.48
CA GLU A 125 -14.40 5.35 6.61
C GLU A 125 -13.56 6.40 7.37
N ALA A 126 -13.86 6.63 8.65
CA ALA A 126 -13.06 7.49 9.52
C ALA A 126 -11.61 7.00 9.70
N ASP A 127 -11.35 5.68 9.64
CA ASP A 127 -9.99 5.16 9.68
C ASP A 127 -9.22 5.54 8.41
N VAL A 128 -9.88 5.46 7.25
CA VAL A 128 -9.30 5.89 5.96
C VAL A 128 -9.03 7.39 5.98
N GLU A 129 -9.97 8.20 6.46
CA GLU A 129 -9.81 9.65 6.61
C GLU A 129 -8.63 10.00 7.51
N ARG A 130 -8.50 9.32 8.64
CA ARG A 130 -7.35 9.46 9.53
C ARG A 130 -6.04 9.11 8.83
N VAL A 131 -6.00 8.03 8.06
CA VAL A 131 -4.80 7.65 7.29
C VAL A 131 -4.46 8.73 6.27
N VAL A 132 -5.43 9.16 5.46
CA VAL A 132 -5.21 10.19 4.42
C VAL A 132 -4.78 11.52 5.02
N GLY A 133 -5.40 11.95 6.12
CA GLY A 133 -5.00 13.15 6.85
C GLY A 133 -3.56 13.08 7.33
N ALA A 134 -3.16 11.96 7.94
CA ALA A 134 -1.78 11.74 8.35
C ALA A 134 -0.80 11.72 7.18
N VAL A 135 -1.15 11.09 6.05
CA VAL A 135 -0.33 11.12 4.83
C VAL A 135 -0.10 12.57 4.39
N ARG A 136 -1.15 13.39 4.35
CA ARG A 136 -1.05 14.81 3.97
C ARG A 136 -0.17 15.60 4.93
N GLU A 137 -0.34 15.43 6.24
CA GLU A 137 0.48 16.10 7.25
C GLU A 137 1.97 15.70 7.19
N VAL A 138 2.25 14.45 6.82
CA VAL A 138 3.62 13.94 6.75
C VAL A 138 4.33 14.40 5.47
N LEU A 139 3.58 14.59 4.39
CA LEU A 139 4.06 15.14 3.13
C LEU A 139 4.14 16.68 3.10
N GLY A 140 3.45 17.35 4.04
CA GLY A 140 3.38 18.80 4.20
C GLY A 140 4.72 19.45 4.48
#